data_AF-A0A5J4WMP8-F1
#
_entry.id   AF-A0A5J4WMP8-F1
#
_cell.length_a   1.000
_cell.length_b   1.000
_cell.length_c   1.000
_cell.angle_alpha   90.00
_cell.angle_beta   90.00
_cell.angle_gamma   90.00
#
_symmetry.space_group_name_H-M   'P 1'
#
loop_
_entity.id
_entity.type
_entity.pdbx_description
1 polymer ?
#
loop_
_entity_poly.entity_id
_entity_poly.type
_entity_poly.pdbx_seq_one_letter_code
_entity_poly.pdbx_strand_id
1 'polypeptide(L)'
;MINTGIFDSLLKILSTWELDQITYSYINTFSQFTYPSNFEIIQQLHQKKSLPTLLRLLNHKDENIVSSVINAIDNIIYYGVIGTDSTAVHPYYRDLAQIGGIIKIYELFRRTKHEYIKIVSSICIGIVFRAREMINLEMKFEIINHLKSIINHYNKDIKKLAKLGLKCLAQNQANLAEIRKDGFVIPDD
;
A
#
# COMPACT_ATOMS: atom_id res chain seq x y z
N MET A 1 -13.61 14.21 -10.24
CA MET A 1 -12.59 14.49 -11.27
C MET A 1 -11.43 15.26 -10.66
N ILE A 2 -10.21 14.94 -11.05
CA ILE A 2 -8.98 15.60 -10.58
C ILE A 2 -8.73 16.87 -11.40
N ASN A 3 -8.23 17.95 -10.77
CA ASN A 3 -7.70 19.10 -11.52
C ASN A 3 -6.40 18.68 -12.24
N THR A 4 -6.54 18.29 -13.50
CA THR A 4 -5.47 17.64 -14.28
C THR A 4 -4.24 18.52 -14.44
N GLY A 5 -4.40 19.83 -14.63
CA GLY A 5 -3.25 20.74 -14.81
C GLY A 5 -2.35 20.84 -13.58
N ILE A 6 -2.95 20.98 -12.39
CA ILE A 6 -2.20 21.03 -11.12
C ILE A 6 -1.58 19.66 -10.85
N PHE A 7 -2.34 18.60 -11.04
CA PHE A 7 -1.88 17.24 -10.80
C PHE A 7 -0.70 16.86 -11.70
N ASP A 8 -0.80 17.13 -13.00
CA ASP A 8 0.25 16.79 -13.97
C ASP A 8 1.55 17.58 -13.71
N SER A 9 1.41 18.85 -13.31
CA SER A 9 2.56 19.68 -12.92
C SER A 9 3.25 19.13 -11.66
N LEU A 10 2.47 18.77 -10.64
CA LEU A 10 2.98 18.18 -9.41
C LEU A 10 3.65 16.83 -9.67
N LEU A 11 3.01 15.96 -10.45
CA LEU A 11 3.55 14.65 -10.80
C LEU A 11 4.86 14.78 -11.60
N LYS A 12 4.96 15.77 -12.50
CA LYS A 12 6.20 16.08 -13.22
C LYS A 12 7.32 16.51 -12.27
N ILE A 13 7.04 17.41 -11.33
CA ILE A 13 8.02 17.82 -10.30
C ILE A 13 8.50 16.58 -9.52
N LEU A 14 7.56 15.81 -8.97
CA LEU A 14 7.88 14.64 -8.13
C LEU A 14 8.60 13.52 -8.88
N SER A 15 8.44 13.41 -10.20
CA SER A 15 9.11 12.40 -11.02
C SER A 15 10.48 12.81 -11.53
N THR A 16 10.78 14.11 -11.59
CA THR A 16 12.00 14.61 -12.25
C THR A 16 12.99 15.26 -11.29
N TRP A 17 12.54 15.84 -10.18
CA TRP A 17 13.43 16.52 -9.24
C TRP A 17 14.27 15.53 -8.43
N GLU A 18 15.46 15.96 -8.04
CA GLU A 18 16.26 15.24 -7.07
C GLU A 18 15.49 15.08 -5.76
N LEU A 19 15.67 13.95 -5.07
CA LEU A 19 14.90 13.65 -3.86
C LEU A 19 15.04 14.75 -2.81
N ASP A 20 16.26 15.28 -2.64
CA ASP A 20 16.56 16.33 -1.67
C ASP A 20 15.89 17.69 -1.95
N GLN A 21 15.37 17.90 -3.16
CA GLN A 21 14.61 19.10 -3.51
C GLN A 21 13.11 18.95 -3.26
N ILE A 22 12.65 17.73 -2.98
CA ILE A 22 11.24 17.44 -2.73
C ILE A 22 10.94 17.69 -1.26
N THR A 23 10.20 18.75 -1.00
CA THR A 23 9.74 19.11 0.34
C THR A 23 8.42 18.43 0.69
N TYR A 24 8.10 18.43 2.00
CA TYR A 24 6.84 17.89 2.50
C TYR A 24 5.61 18.55 1.87
N SER A 25 5.68 19.83 1.48
CA SER A 25 4.55 20.54 0.90
C SER A 25 4.07 19.91 -0.41
N TYR A 26 4.99 19.46 -1.29
CA TYR A 26 4.61 18.78 -2.53
C TYR A 26 3.88 17.46 -2.25
N ILE A 27 4.35 16.71 -1.25
CA ILE A 27 3.73 15.44 -0.86
C ILE A 27 2.38 15.67 -0.22
N ASN A 28 2.26 16.67 0.66
CA ASN A 28 1.00 17.05 1.27
C ASN A 28 -0.04 17.46 0.22
N THR A 29 0.36 18.21 -0.81
CA THR A 29 -0.51 18.52 -1.96
C THR A 29 -0.89 17.25 -2.72
N PHE A 30 0.06 16.32 -2.93
CA PHE A 30 -0.22 15.06 -3.61
C PHE A 30 -1.27 14.23 -2.84
N SER A 31 -1.14 14.16 -1.51
CA SER A 31 -2.05 13.39 -0.65
C SER A 31 -3.51 13.81 -0.79
N GLN A 32 -3.79 15.09 -1.08
CA GLN A 32 -5.15 15.60 -1.32
C GLN A 32 -5.83 14.97 -2.55
N PHE A 33 -5.06 14.41 -3.50
CA PHE A 33 -5.62 13.67 -4.63
C PHE A 33 -5.89 12.20 -4.30
N THR A 34 -5.32 11.67 -3.23
CA THR A 34 -5.48 10.28 -2.80
C THR A 34 -6.48 10.10 -1.67
N TYR A 35 -6.82 11.16 -0.94
CA TYR A 35 -7.78 11.11 0.16
C TYR A 35 -8.50 12.45 0.40
N PRO A 36 -9.84 12.44 0.63
CA PRO A 36 -10.76 11.32 0.41
C PRO A 36 -10.83 10.96 -1.09
N SER A 37 -11.06 9.68 -1.40
CA SER A 37 -11.05 9.22 -2.79
C SER A 37 -12.12 8.15 -3.07
N ASN A 38 -12.14 7.66 -4.31
CA ASN A 38 -12.99 6.58 -4.78
C ASN A 38 -12.30 5.86 -5.94
N PHE A 39 -12.88 4.75 -6.40
CA PHE A 39 -12.32 3.92 -7.47
C PHE A 39 -12.01 4.72 -8.76
N GLU A 40 -12.90 5.62 -9.18
CA GLU A 40 -12.70 6.41 -10.41
C GLU A 40 -11.49 7.35 -10.30
N ILE A 41 -11.32 8.02 -9.15
CA ILE A 41 -10.20 8.93 -8.90
C ILE A 41 -8.88 8.14 -8.87
N ILE A 42 -8.81 7.03 -8.14
CA ILE A 42 -7.57 6.23 -8.09
C ILE A 42 -7.25 5.57 -9.42
N GLN A 43 -8.26 5.26 -10.24
CA GLN A 43 -8.06 4.77 -11.60
C GLN A 43 -7.44 5.86 -12.49
N GLN A 44 -7.86 7.12 -12.37
CA GLN A 44 -7.23 8.24 -13.07
C GLN A 44 -5.77 8.45 -12.62
N LEU A 45 -5.49 8.36 -11.31
CA LEU A 45 -4.12 8.42 -10.78
C LEU A 45 -3.25 7.29 -11.32
N HIS A 46 -3.79 6.07 -11.37
CA HIS A 46 -3.12 4.91 -11.92
C HIS A 46 -2.79 5.10 -13.41
N GLN A 47 -3.76 5.54 -14.22
CA GLN A 47 -3.58 5.82 -15.65
C GLN A 47 -2.51 6.90 -15.91
N LYS A 48 -2.40 7.88 -15.02
CA LYS A 48 -1.36 8.91 -15.08
C LYS A 48 0.03 8.44 -14.60
N LYS A 49 0.20 7.14 -14.32
CA LYS A 49 1.46 6.52 -13.87
C LYS A 49 1.98 7.13 -12.56
N SER A 50 1.08 7.36 -11.60
CA SER A 50 1.44 7.91 -10.29
C SER A 50 2.29 6.97 -9.45
N LEU A 51 2.04 5.66 -9.54
CA LEU A 51 2.71 4.65 -8.71
C LEU A 51 4.24 4.63 -8.91
N PRO A 52 4.79 4.60 -10.14
CA PRO A 52 6.24 4.74 -10.35
C PRO A 52 6.85 5.96 -9.64
N THR A 53 6.19 7.12 -9.72
CA THR A 53 6.65 8.35 -9.08
C THR A 53 6.66 8.20 -7.57
N LEU A 54 5.56 7.74 -6.97
CA LEU A 54 5.47 7.54 -5.51
C LEU A 54 6.49 6.51 -5.01
N LEU A 55 6.67 5.40 -5.73
CA LEU A 55 7.63 4.35 -5.36
C LEU A 55 9.08 4.86 -5.32
N ARG A 56 9.44 5.82 -6.17
CA ARG A 56 10.76 6.48 -6.12
C ARG A 56 10.96 7.25 -4.82
N LEU A 57 9.91 7.93 -4.36
CA LEU A 57 9.95 8.79 -3.17
C LEU A 57 10.04 8.00 -1.85
N LEU A 58 9.83 6.68 -1.88
CA LEU A 58 10.08 5.83 -0.70
C LEU A 58 11.55 5.85 -0.26
N ASN A 59 12.47 6.26 -1.13
CA ASN A 59 13.89 6.41 -0.83
C ASN A 59 14.26 7.81 -0.30
N HIS A 60 13.28 8.65 -0.01
CA HIS A 60 13.53 9.96 0.58
C HIS A 60 14.11 9.84 2.01
N LYS A 61 14.99 10.78 2.39
CA LYS A 61 15.67 10.78 3.70
C LYS A 61 14.78 11.23 4.86
N ASP A 62 13.82 12.10 4.59
CA ASP A 62 12.81 12.55 5.55
C ASP A 62 11.70 11.50 5.70
N GLU A 63 11.58 10.92 6.90
CA GLU A 63 10.58 9.90 7.22
C GLU A 63 9.14 10.43 7.16
N ASN A 64 8.90 11.73 7.38
CA ASN A 64 7.55 12.31 7.24
C ASN A 64 7.08 12.30 5.78
N ILE A 65 8.01 12.53 4.85
CA ILE A 65 7.76 12.39 3.41
C ILE A 65 7.49 10.93 3.08
N VAL A 66 8.34 10.00 3.52
CA VAL A 66 8.16 8.57 3.24
C VAL A 66 6.84 8.06 3.81
N SER A 67 6.50 8.44 5.04
CA SER A 67 5.22 8.16 5.70
C SER A 67 4.02 8.65 4.90
N SER A 68 4.06 9.88 4.41
CA SER A 68 2.97 10.44 3.60
C SER A 68 2.87 9.77 2.23
N VAL A 69 4.00 9.43 1.62
CA VAL A 69 4.06 8.74 0.32
C VAL A 69 3.51 7.31 0.44
N ILE A 70 3.91 6.54 1.45
CA ILE A 70 3.42 5.17 1.61
C ILE A 70 1.91 5.16 1.91
N ASN A 71 1.41 6.15 2.65
CA ASN A 71 -0.03 6.33 2.86
C ASN A 71 -0.77 6.69 1.55
N ALA A 72 -0.18 7.53 0.69
CA ALA A 72 -0.73 7.81 -0.64
C ALA A 72 -0.78 6.56 -1.54
N ILE A 73 0.23 5.70 -1.46
CA ILE A 73 0.23 4.38 -2.15
C ILE A 73 -0.86 3.48 -1.58
N ASP A 74 -0.99 3.40 -0.24
CA ASP A 74 -2.03 2.61 0.43
C ASP A 74 -3.42 3.04 -0.01
N ASN A 75 -3.71 4.34 -0.06
CA ASN A 75 -4.98 4.85 -0.56
C ASN A 75 -5.28 4.36 -1.99
N ILE A 76 -4.31 4.41 -2.91
CA ILE A 76 -4.49 3.94 -4.29
C ILE A 76 -4.80 2.43 -4.32
N ILE A 77 -4.10 1.64 -3.51
CA ILE A 77 -4.32 0.19 -3.39
C ILE A 77 -5.69 -0.10 -2.77
N TYR A 78 -6.00 0.51 -1.63
CA TYR A 78 -7.23 0.35 -0.87
C TYR A 78 -8.48 0.70 -1.70
N TYR A 79 -8.52 1.88 -2.33
CA TYR A 79 -9.67 2.24 -3.16
C TYR A 79 -9.75 1.43 -4.46
N GLY A 80 -8.67 0.76 -4.88
CA GLY A 80 -8.68 -0.22 -5.98
C GLY A 80 -9.36 -1.55 -5.64
N VAL A 81 -9.50 -1.88 -4.35
CA VAL A 81 -10.02 -3.16 -3.88
C VAL A 81 -11.47 -3.05 -3.36
N ILE A 82 -11.86 -1.92 -2.79
CA ILE A 82 -13.19 -1.72 -2.18
C ILE A 82 -14.31 -1.93 -3.21
N GLY A 83 -15.33 -2.70 -2.81
CA GLY A 83 -16.53 -2.92 -3.63
C GLY A 83 -16.30 -3.81 -4.85
N THR A 84 -15.09 -4.37 -5.01
CA THR A 84 -14.77 -5.34 -6.08
C THR A 84 -14.86 -6.77 -5.54
N ASP A 85 -14.96 -7.74 -6.44
CA ASP A 85 -14.99 -9.17 -6.09
C ASP A 85 -13.77 -9.55 -5.23
N SER A 86 -14.02 -10.00 -4.00
CA SER A 86 -12.99 -10.41 -3.06
C SER A 86 -12.18 -11.61 -3.54
N THR A 87 -12.75 -12.48 -4.39
CA THR A 87 -12.09 -13.67 -4.92
C THR A 87 -11.22 -13.36 -6.15
N ALA A 88 -11.37 -12.17 -6.73
CA ALA A 88 -10.56 -11.72 -7.84
C ALA A 88 -9.20 -11.18 -7.37
N VAL A 89 -8.18 -11.37 -8.20
CA VAL A 89 -6.84 -10.79 -7.99
C VAL A 89 -6.95 -9.26 -7.92
N HIS A 90 -6.12 -8.62 -7.10
CA HIS A 90 -6.08 -7.17 -6.99
C HIS A 90 -5.82 -6.50 -8.37
N PRO A 91 -6.60 -5.49 -8.79
CA PRO A 91 -6.51 -4.90 -10.13
C PRO A 91 -5.11 -4.37 -10.48
N TYR A 92 -4.40 -3.81 -9.50
CA TYR A 92 -3.06 -3.24 -9.69
C TYR A 92 -1.91 -4.18 -9.38
N TYR A 93 -2.16 -5.46 -9.04
CA TYR A 93 -1.07 -6.38 -8.72
C TYR A 93 -0.07 -6.46 -9.88
N ARG A 94 -0.56 -6.70 -11.10
CA ARG A 94 0.29 -6.94 -12.27
C ARG A 94 1.21 -5.75 -12.54
N ASP A 95 0.64 -4.55 -12.54
CA ASP A 95 1.37 -3.34 -12.87
C ASP A 95 2.37 -2.98 -11.76
N LEU A 96 1.99 -3.13 -10.48
CA LEU A 96 2.91 -2.99 -9.35
C LEU A 96 4.05 -4.00 -9.40
N ALA A 97 3.77 -5.26 -9.74
CA ALA A 97 4.80 -6.29 -9.87
C ALA A 97 5.77 -5.96 -11.01
N GLN A 98 5.26 -5.53 -12.16
CA GLN A 98 6.06 -5.20 -13.35
C GLN A 98 7.02 -4.03 -13.11
N ILE A 99 6.63 -3.04 -12.31
CA ILE A 99 7.49 -1.90 -11.96
C ILE A 99 8.35 -2.14 -10.71
N GLY A 100 8.38 -3.36 -10.18
CA GLY A 100 9.12 -3.72 -8.96
C GLY A 100 8.55 -3.09 -7.68
N GLY A 101 7.33 -2.59 -7.70
CA GLY A 101 6.69 -1.88 -6.59
C GLY A 101 6.48 -2.74 -5.36
N ILE A 102 6.12 -4.02 -5.55
CA ILE A 102 5.95 -4.97 -4.43
C ILE A 102 7.26 -5.12 -3.65
N ILE A 103 8.38 -5.30 -4.36
CA ILE A 103 9.70 -5.47 -3.73
C ILE A 103 10.11 -4.18 -3.03
N LYS A 104 9.92 -3.01 -3.64
CA LYS A 104 10.24 -1.71 -3.01
C LYS A 104 9.46 -1.47 -1.71
N ILE A 105 8.17 -1.80 -1.68
CA ILE A 105 7.35 -1.67 -0.46
C ILE A 105 7.82 -2.66 0.60
N TYR A 106 8.20 -3.88 0.21
CA TYR A 106 8.70 -4.88 1.14
C TYR A 106 10.08 -4.52 1.72
N GLU A 107 10.98 -3.99 0.89
CA GLU A 107 12.27 -3.46 1.34
C GLU A 107 12.08 -2.30 2.34
N LEU A 108 11.12 -1.41 2.07
CA LEU A 108 10.75 -0.34 3.01
C LEU A 108 10.26 -0.90 4.35
N PHE A 109 9.35 -1.89 4.31
CA PHE A 109 8.85 -2.59 5.49
C PHE A 109 9.98 -3.18 6.34
N ARG A 110 10.98 -3.81 5.70
CA ARG A 110 12.11 -4.43 6.40
C ARG A 110 13.07 -3.42 7.00
N ARG A 111 13.40 -2.35 6.26
CA ARG A 111 14.46 -1.39 6.67
C ARG A 111 13.98 -0.30 7.62
N THR A 112 12.70 0.05 7.59
CA THR A 112 12.17 1.15 8.39
C THR A 112 12.16 0.80 9.89
N LYS A 113 12.49 1.79 10.72
CA LYS A 113 12.27 1.73 12.18
C LYS A 113 11.02 2.51 12.59
N HIS A 114 10.46 3.29 11.68
CA HIS A 114 9.26 4.09 11.92
C HIS A 114 8.03 3.18 11.91
N GLU A 115 7.34 3.08 13.04
CA GLU A 115 6.22 2.15 13.27
C GLU A 115 5.11 2.29 12.23
N TYR A 116 4.63 3.52 12.01
CA TYR A 116 3.57 3.77 11.03
C TYR A 116 3.94 3.35 9.61
N ILE A 117 5.16 3.67 9.13
CA ILE A 117 5.64 3.23 7.81
C ILE A 117 5.62 1.71 7.71
N LYS A 118 6.05 1.01 8.77
CA LYS A 118 6.05 -0.45 8.81
C LYS A 118 4.64 -1.02 8.72
N ILE A 119 3.71 -0.48 9.51
CA ILE A 119 2.29 -0.82 9.49
C ILE A 119 1.70 -0.68 8.09
N VAL A 120 1.79 0.53 7.50
CA VAL A 120 1.17 0.81 6.20
C VAL A 120 1.81 -0.03 5.10
N SER A 121 3.13 -0.22 5.11
CA SER A 121 3.81 -1.10 4.14
C SER A 121 3.30 -2.55 4.20
N SER A 122 3.08 -3.08 5.41
CA SER A 122 2.53 -4.43 5.58
C SER A 122 1.08 -4.55 5.10
N ILE A 123 0.28 -3.50 5.32
CA ILE A 123 -1.11 -3.41 4.84
C ILE A 123 -1.14 -3.38 3.31
N CYS A 124 -0.36 -2.50 2.68
CA CYS A 124 -0.22 -2.42 1.22
C CYS A 124 0.05 -3.80 0.59
N ILE A 125 1.01 -4.54 1.15
CA ILE A 125 1.38 -5.87 0.65
C ILE A 125 0.24 -6.87 0.88
N GLY A 126 -0.36 -6.88 2.07
CA GLY A 126 -1.50 -7.76 2.36
C GLY A 126 -2.67 -7.56 1.40
N ILE A 127 -3.01 -6.31 1.09
CA ILE A 127 -4.11 -5.98 0.17
C ILE A 127 -3.74 -6.30 -1.29
N VAL A 128 -2.54 -5.95 -1.74
CA VAL A 128 -2.16 -6.16 -3.15
C VAL A 128 -2.13 -7.66 -3.51
N PHE A 129 -1.76 -8.52 -2.56
CA PHE A 129 -1.77 -9.98 -2.74
C PHE A 129 -3.17 -10.63 -2.61
N ARG A 130 -4.27 -9.85 -2.69
CA ARG A 130 -5.63 -10.41 -2.70
C ARG A 130 -5.75 -11.54 -3.71
N ALA A 131 -6.26 -12.69 -3.24
CA ALA A 131 -6.47 -13.90 -4.02
C ALA A 131 -5.23 -14.42 -4.78
N ARG A 132 -4.03 -13.98 -4.40
CA ARG A 132 -2.77 -14.36 -5.03
C ARG A 132 -1.80 -14.93 -4.02
N GLU A 133 -1.18 -16.04 -4.37
CA GLU A 133 -0.17 -16.66 -3.52
C GLU A 133 1.07 -15.77 -3.38
N MET A 134 1.56 -15.62 -2.14
CA MET A 134 2.87 -15.05 -1.87
C MET A 134 3.95 -16.14 -2.03
N ILE A 135 4.56 -16.26 -3.20
CA ILE A 135 5.54 -17.34 -3.46
C ILE A 135 6.81 -17.18 -2.62
N ASN A 136 7.23 -15.94 -2.34
CA ASN A 136 8.36 -15.66 -1.45
C ASN A 136 7.96 -15.98 0.00
N LEU A 137 8.54 -17.06 0.55
CA LEU A 137 8.21 -17.56 1.89
C LEU A 137 8.63 -16.61 3.02
N GLU A 138 9.76 -15.91 2.89
CA GLU A 138 10.22 -14.92 3.88
C GLU A 138 9.24 -13.75 3.95
N MET A 139 8.88 -13.18 2.79
CA MET A 139 7.89 -12.11 2.70
C MET A 139 6.52 -12.56 3.22
N LYS A 140 6.08 -13.77 2.86
CA LYS A 140 4.82 -14.35 3.34
C LYS A 140 4.80 -14.39 4.87
N PHE A 141 5.83 -14.96 5.48
CA PHE A 141 5.96 -15.10 6.92
C PHE A 141 6.00 -13.74 7.62
N GLU A 142 6.88 -12.84 7.20
CA GLU A 142 7.06 -11.53 7.85
C GLU A 142 5.80 -10.65 7.77
N ILE A 143 5.16 -10.59 6.60
CA ILE A 143 3.97 -9.74 6.39
C ILE A 143 2.77 -10.30 7.15
N ILE A 144 2.52 -11.60 7.08
CA ILE A 144 1.41 -12.22 7.80
C ILE A 144 1.59 -12.04 9.31
N ASN A 145 2.80 -12.29 9.84
CA ASN A 145 3.04 -12.13 11.28
C ASN A 145 2.88 -10.68 11.75
N HIS A 146 3.35 -9.71 10.96
CA HIS A 146 3.16 -8.31 11.29
C HIS A 146 1.69 -7.90 11.28
N LEU A 147 0.92 -8.33 10.27
CA LEU A 147 -0.51 -8.08 10.20
C LEU A 147 -1.27 -8.72 11.37
N LYS A 148 -0.89 -9.95 11.77
CA LYS A 148 -1.42 -10.60 12.98
C LYS A 148 -1.13 -9.78 14.23
N SER A 149 0.08 -9.25 14.41
CA SER A 149 0.44 -8.50 15.63
C SER A 149 -0.33 -7.19 15.77
N ILE A 150 -0.78 -6.59 14.66
CA ILE A 150 -1.54 -5.32 14.68
C ILE A 150 -3.06 -5.53 14.53
N ILE A 151 -3.57 -6.76 14.60
CA ILE A 151 -4.99 -7.06 14.34
C ILE A 151 -5.95 -6.40 15.34
N ASN A 152 -5.45 -6.06 16.54
CA ASN A 152 -6.19 -5.38 17.60
C ASN A 152 -5.61 -4.00 17.92
N HIS A 153 -4.99 -3.35 16.93
CA HIS A 153 -4.40 -2.02 17.09
C HIS A 153 -5.42 -1.00 17.64
N TYR A 154 -4.97 -0.09 18.50
CA TYR A 154 -5.84 0.90 19.18
C TYR A 154 -6.47 1.89 18.18
N ASN A 155 -5.72 2.28 17.15
CA ASN A 155 -6.25 3.05 16.02
C ASN A 155 -7.20 2.17 15.19
N LYS A 156 -8.46 2.61 15.09
CA LYS A 156 -9.54 1.87 14.42
C LYS A 156 -9.31 1.67 12.93
N ASP A 157 -8.68 2.64 12.26
CA ASP A 157 -8.40 2.56 10.82
C ASP A 157 -7.30 1.52 10.56
N ILE A 158 -6.23 1.53 11.34
CA ILE A 158 -5.17 0.51 11.27
C ILE A 158 -5.75 -0.88 11.55
N LYS A 159 -6.59 -1.02 12.58
CA LYS A 159 -7.28 -2.28 12.89
C LYS A 159 -8.11 -2.78 11.70
N LYS A 160 -8.91 -1.90 11.10
CA LYS A 160 -9.74 -2.21 9.92
C LYS A 160 -8.89 -2.64 8.72
N LEU A 161 -7.83 -1.90 8.43
CA LEU A 161 -6.95 -2.17 7.28
C LEU A 161 -6.11 -3.44 7.48
N ALA A 162 -5.63 -3.72 8.70
CA ALA A 162 -4.93 -4.96 9.02
C ALA A 162 -5.84 -6.18 8.82
N LYS A 163 -7.08 -6.10 9.31
CA LYS A 163 -8.12 -7.13 9.04
C LYS A 163 -8.34 -7.30 7.53
N LEU A 164 -8.49 -6.20 6.78
CA LEU A 164 -8.68 -6.24 5.33
C LEU A 164 -7.50 -6.92 4.62
N GLY A 165 -6.25 -6.59 5.00
CA GLY A 165 -5.05 -7.22 4.45
C GLY A 165 -5.03 -8.73 4.67
N LEU A 166 -5.32 -9.20 5.90
CA LEU A 166 -5.43 -10.63 6.17
C LEU A 166 -6.59 -11.29 5.41
N LYS A 167 -7.77 -10.65 5.35
CA LYS A 167 -8.93 -11.14 4.58
C LYS A 167 -8.61 -11.25 3.08
N CYS A 168 -7.81 -10.33 2.53
CA CYS A 168 -7.33 -10.38 1.14
C CYS A 168 -6.38 -11.55 0.90
N LEU A 169 -5.38 -11.72 1.76
CA LEU A 169 -4.43 -12.82 1.69
C LEU A 169 -5.12 -14.19 1.82
N ALA A 170 -6.10 -14.29 2.73
CA ALA A 170 -6.87 -15.50 3.02
C ALA A 170 -7.69 -16.04 1.83
N GLN A 171 -7.91 -15.24 0.79
CA GLN A 171 -8.59 -15.69 -0.43
C GLN A 171 -7.75 -16.71 -1.22
N ASN A 172 -6.44 -16.80 -0.95
CA ASN A 172 -5.58 -17.86 -1.46
C ASN A 172 -5.33 -18.92 -0.38
N GLN A 173 -5.45 -20.20 -0.74
CA GLN A 173 -5.34 -21.31 0.21
C GLN A 173 -3.96 -21.43 0.88
N ALA A 174 -2.87 -21.20 0.15
CA ALA A 174 -1.51 -21.29 0.70
C ALA A 174 -1.23 -20.17 1.71
N ASN A 175 -1.70 -18.96 1.43
CA ASN A 175 -1.62 -17.85 2.38
C ASN A 175 -2.52 -18.08 3.59
N LEU A 176 -3.75 -18.59 3.39
CA LEU A 176 -4.67 -18.93 4.47
C LEU A 176 -4.09 -19.98 5.42
N ALA A 177 -3.41 -21.00 4.89
CA ALA A 177 -2.73 -22.00 5.70
C ALA A 177 -1.67 -21.37 6.63
N GLU A 178 -0.88 -20.41 6.13
CA GLU A 178 0.08 -19.66 6.94
C GLU A 178 -0.60 -18.78 7.99
N ILE A 179 -1.70 -18.12 7.62
CA ILE A 179 -2.49 -17.31 8.55
C ILE A 179 -3.02 -18.16 9.70
N ARG A 180 -3.48 -19.39 9.44
CA ARG A 180 -4.09 -20.26 10.46
C ARG A 180 -3.10 -20.96 11.39
N LYS A 181 -1.80 -20.87 11.12
CA LYS A 181 -0.78 -21.39 12.05
C LYS A 181 -0.96 -20.79 13.45
N ASP A 182 -0.61 -21.60 14.45
CA ASP A 182 -0.72 -21.27 15.87
C ASP A 182 -2.16 -20.98 16.35
N GLY A 183 -3.16 -21.50 15.61
CA GLY A 183 -4.57 -21.34 15.94
C GLY A 183 -5.11 -19.93 15.68
N PHE A 184 -4.38 -19.08 14.94
CA PHE A 184 -4.84 -17.73 14.66
C PHE A 184 -6.08 -17.72 13.74
N VAL A 185 -7.10 -16.99 14.17
CA VAL A 185 -8.33 -16.76 13.41
C VAL A 185 -8.46 -15.27 13.14
N ILE A 186 -8.72 -14.88 11.89
CA ILE A 186 -9.00 -13.49 11.54
C ILE A 186 -10.32 -13.12 12.23
N PRO A 187 -10.35 -12.08 13.08
CA PRO A 187 -11.58 -11.71 13.76
C PRO A 187 -12.67 -11.30 12.76
N ASP A 188 -13.89 -11.75 13.01
CA ASP A 188 -15.08 -11.25 12.33
C ASP A 188 -15.29 -9.76 12.65
N ASP A 189 -16.22 -9.13 11.93
CA ASP A 189 -16.54 -7.71 12.10
C ASP A 189 -17.36 -7.46 13.37
#